data_AF-A0A967GYY6-F1
#
_entry.id   AF-A0A967GYY6-F1
#
_cell.length_a   1.000
_cell.length_b   1.000
_cell.length_c   1.000
_cell.angle_alpha   90.00
_cell.angle_beta   90.00
_cell.angle_gamma   90.00
#
_symmetry.space_group_name_H-M   'P 1'
#
loop_
_entity.id
_entity.type
_entity.pdbx_description
1 polymer ?
#
loop_
_entity_poly.entity_id
_entity_poly.type
_entity_poly.pdbx_seq_one_letter_code
_entity_poly.pdbx_strand_id
1 'polypeptide(L)'
;MAWRPLPSPRALKVLLTPVLLCLGAGALSSCATKSAVTAPGPQPTLSATTFTSYDGDHFPYQNWVPDREPTIVVIGFHGIAGASTDLRNLGEYLLEHLPGAAVYAPDLRGQGNDPDVSRRGDIGHPREWFNDAYTFTRLVRARHAGA
;
A
#
# COMPACT_ATOMS: atom_id res chain seq x y z
N MET A 1 -20.92 -86.93 10.35
CA MET A 1 -21.69 -86.41 9.20
C MET A 1 -22.41 -85.14 9.66
N ALA A 2 -21.99 -83.97 9.20
CA ALA A 2 -22.71 -82.71 9.41
C ALA A 2 -22.40 -81.76 8.25
N TRP A 3 -23.30 -81.74 7.26
CA TRP A 3 -23.25 -80.86 6.10
C TRP A 3 -23.75 -79.47 6.51
N ARG A 4 -22.93 -78.43 6.34
CA ARG A 4 -23.36 -77.03 6.51
C ARG A 4 -23.69 -76.43 5.13
N PRO A 5 -24.90 -75.90 4.91
CA PRO A 5 -25.24 -75.29 3.63
C PRO A 5 -24.52 -73.96 3.46
N LEU A 6 -24.03 -73.70 2.24
CA LEU A 6 -23.55 -72.38 1.86
C LEU A 6 -24.74 -71.40 1.78
N PRO A 7 -24.55 -70.13 2.20
CA PRO A 7 -25.60 -69.12 2.18
C PRO A 7 -26.03 -68.76 0.75
N SER A 8 -27.32 -68.44 0.59
CA SER A 8 -27.96 -68.16 -0.70
C SER A 8 -27.44 -66.86 -1.37
N PRO A 9 -27.45 -66.78 -2.71
CA PRO A 9 -26.87 -65.66 -3.48
C PRO A 9 -27.61 -64.31 -3.35
N ARG A 10 -28.67 -64.23 -2.54
CA ARG A 10 -29.43 -62.98 -2.32
C ARG A 10 -28.79 -62.04 -1.30
N ALA A 11 -27.92 -62.53 -0.42
CA ALA A 11 -27.28 -61.71 0.62
C ALA A 11 -26.11 -60.84 0.11
N LEU A 12 -25.56 -61.12 -1.08
CA LEU A 12 -24.37 -60.43 -1.59
C LEU A 12 -24.69 -59.09 -2.31
N LYS A 13 -25.96 -58.86 -2.71
CA LYS A 13 -26.33 -57.67 -3.50
C LYS A 13 -26.73 -56.44 -2.68
N VAL A 14 -26.92 -56.54 -1.37
CA VAL A 14 -27.42 -55.42 -0.55
C VAL A 14 -26.30 -54.59 0.09
N LEU A 15 -25.07 -55.10 0.16
CA LEU A 15 -23.97 -54.39 0.83
C LEU A 15 -23.04 -53.58 -0.09
N LEU A 16 -23.16 -53.72 -1.41
CA LEU A 16 -22.28 -53.04 -2.38
C LEU A 16 -22.77 -51.64 -2.79
N THR A 17 -24.04 -51.30 -2.52
CA THR A 17 -24.65 -50.05 -2.98
C THR A 17 -24.38 -48.81 -2.11
N PRO A 18 -24.16 -48.87 -0.77
CA PRO A 18 -23.89 -47.65 -0.01
C PRO A 18 -22.39 -47.27 0.00
N VAL A 19 -21.49 -48.23 -0.23
CA VAL A 19 -20.04 -47.99 -0.17
C VAL A 19 -19.54 -47.21 -1.39
N LEU A 20 -20.06 -47.51 -2.59
CA LEU A 20 -19.70 -46.76 -3.80
C LEU A 20 -20.20 -45.30 -3.78
N LEU A 21 -21.28 -45.00 -3.05
CA LEU A 21 -21.84 -43.65 -2.97
C LEU A 21 -21.01 -42.73 -2.06
N CYS A 22 -20.38 -43.27 -1.01
CA CYS A 22 -19.53 -42.50 -0.10
C CYS A 22 -18.14 -42.17 -0.68
N LEU A 23 -17.61 -43.01 -1.58
CA LEU A 23 -16.32 -42.73 -2.24
C LEU A 23 -16.39 -41.66 -3.34
N GLY A 24 -17.57 -41.45 -3.95
CA GLY A 24 -17.76 -40.39 -4.95
C GLY A 24 -17.83 -38.97 -4.38
N ALA A 25 -18.27 -38.82 -3.12
CA ALA A 25 -18.49 -37.51 -2.50
C ALA A 25 -17.20 -36.85 -1.95
N GLY A 26 -16.12 -37.63 -1.74
CA GLY A 26 -14.86 -37.11 -1.21
C GLY A 26 -13.98 -36.40 -2.24
N ALA A 27 -14.28 -36.50 -3.54
CA ALA A 27 -13.42 -35.98 -4.60
C ALA A 27 -13.71 -34.52 -5.01
N LEU A 28 -14.74 -33.88 -4.45
CA LEU A 28 -15.15 -32.51 -4.82
C LEU A 28 -14.75 -31.43 -3.80
N SER A 29 -14.11 -31.78 -2.67
CA SER A 29 -13.78 -30.79 -1.62
C SER A 29 -12.42 -30.09 -1.79
N SER A 30 -11.72 -30.29 -2.92
CA SER A 30 -10.33 -29.81 -3.10
C SER A 30 -10.18 -28.43 -3.77
N CYS A 31 -11.26 -27.68 -3.98
CA CYS A 31 -11.18 -26.36 -4.62
C CYS A 31 -11.18 -25.16 -3.65
N ALA A 32 -11.19 -25.39 -2.34
CA ALA A 32 -11.12 -24.30 -1.37
C ALA A 32 -9.66 -23.91 -1.08
N THR A 33 -8.96 -23.38 -2.10
CA THR A 33 -7.73 -22.62 -1.87
C THR A 33 -8.12 -21.41 -1.03
N LYS A 34 -7.84 -21.43 0.27
CA LYS A 34 -7.93 -20.24 1.11
C LYS A 34 -6.90 -19.26 0.57
N SER A 35 -7.34 -18.27 -0.21
CA SER A 35 -6.50 -17.12 -0.52
C SER A 35 -6.05 -16.54 0.81
N ALA A 36 -4.77 -16.73 1.14
CA ALA A 36 -4.17 -15.99 2.23
C ALA A 36 -4.34 -14.52 1.86
N VAL A 37 -5.18 -13.80 2.60
CA VAL A 37 -5.22 -12.34 2.50
C VAL A 37 -3.86 -11.89 2.98
N THR A 38 -2.96 -11.58 2.05
CA THR A 38 -1.70 -10.92 2.38
C THR A 38 -2.06 -9.70 3.20
N ALA A 39 -1.45 -9.53 4.38
CA ALA A 39 -1.68 -8.34 5.19
C ALA A 39 -1.56 -7.10 4.31
N PRO A 40 -2.45 -6.10 4.46
CA PRO A 40 -2.36 -4.89 3.65
C PRO A 40 -0.95 -4.32 3.79
N GLY A 41 -0.34 -3.97 2.65
CA GLY A 41 0.99 -3.35 2.64
C GLY A 41 1.03 -2.05 3.45
N PRO A 42 2.22 -1.46 3.62
CA PRO A 42 2.39 -0.20 4.35
C PRO A 42 1.37 0.83 3.88
N GLN A 43 0.67 1.45 4.83
CA GLN A 43 -0.33 2.47 4.49
C GLN A 43 0.36 3.83 4.41
N PRO A 44 0.27 4.53 3.26
CA PRO A 44 0.78 5.88 3.17
C PRO A 44 0.07 6.82 4.15
N THR A 45 0.83 7.68 4.82
CA THR A 45 0.30 8.66 5.78
C THR A 45 1.03 9.98 5.65
N LEU A 46 0.37 11.07 6.04
CA LEU A 46 0.96 12.41 6.09
C LEU A 46 0.81 12.97 7.50
N SER A 47 1.93 13.07 8.19
CA SER A 47 2.04 13.65 9.53
C SER A 47 2.24 15.18 9.42
N ALA A 48 2.70 15.85 10.48
CA ALA A 48 2.95 17.29 10.46
C ALA A 48 4.22 17.67 9.67
N THR A 49 5.26 16.85 9.73
CA THR A 49 6.60 17.12 9.17
C THR A 49 7.19 15.98 8.34
N THR A 50 6.51 14.84 8.28
CA THR A 50 6.95 13.65 7.53
C THR A 50 5.78 13.00 6.80
N PHE A 51 6.08 12.25 5.73
CA PHE A 51 5.12 11.36 5.10
C PHE A 51 5.68 9.94 4.99
N THR A 52 4.81 8.95 5.07
CA THR A 52 5.10 7.56 4.73
C THR A 52 4.68 7.31 3.28
N SER A 53 5.60 6.81 2.47
CA SER A 53 5.41 6.53 1.05
C SER A 53 4.78 5.17 0.78
N TYR A 54 4.63 4.82 -0.49
CA TYR A 54 3.94 3.61 -0.98
C TYR A 54 4.55 2.28 -0.50
N ASP A 55 5.84 2.29 -0.19
CA ASP A 55 6.65 1.15 0.23
C ASP A 55 6.95 1.14 1.74
N GLY A 56 6.43 2.12 2.48
CA GLY A 56 6.66 2.26 3.92
C GLY A 56 7.87 3.12 4.30
N ASP A 57 8.64 3.61 3.32
CA ASP A 57 9.69 4.59 3.60
C ASP A 57 9.08 5.90 4.10
N HIS A 58 9.85 6.63 4.91
CA HIS A 58 9.41 7.88 5.48
C HIS A 58 10.37 9.01 5.12
N PHE A 59 9.81 10.13 4.67
CA PHE A 59 10.60 11.28 4.24
C PHE A 59 10.12 12.55 4.94
N PRO A 60 11.05 13.43 5.36
CA PRO A 60 10.68 14.75 5.86
C PRO A 60 10.15 15.63 4.73
N TYR A 61 9.37 16.64 5.10
CA TYR A 61 8.90 17.67 4.18
C TYR A 61 8.73 19.01 4.89
N GLN A 62 8.91 20.10 4.14
CA GLN A 62 8.57 21.45 4.57
C GLN A 62 7.16 21.84 4.10
N ASN A 63 6.48 22.66 4.88
CA ASN A 63 5.21 23.24 4.46
C ASN A 63 5.04 24.68 4.94
N TRP A 64 4.32 25.45 4.14
CA TRP A 64 3.92 26.84 4.41
C TRP A 64 2.42 26.92 4.12
N VAL A 65 1.62 26.89 5.17
CA VAL A 65 0.16 26.75 5.09
C VAL A 65 -0.47 27.94 5.81
N PRO A 66 -1.46 28.62 5.19
CA PRO A 66 -2.17 29.71 5.86
C PRO A 66 -3.06 29.18 6.99
N ASP A 67 -3.42 30.04 7.93
CA ASP A 67 -4.30 29.70 9.06
C ASP A 67 -5.75 29.33 8.64
N ARG A 68 -6.09 29.59 7.37
CA ARG A 68 -7.38 29.31 6.74
C ARG A 68 -7.25 28.17 5.74
N GLU A 69 -8.37 27.54 5.39
CA GLU A 69 -8.36 26.49 4.35
C GLU A 69 -7.80 27.06 3.03
N PRO A 70 -6.76 26.42 2.45
CA PRO A 70 -6.19 26.82 1.18
C PRO A 70 -7.19 26.67 0.03
N THR A 71 -7.12 27.56 -0.95
CA THR A 71 -7.84 27.45 -2.23
C THR A 71 -6.93 27.02 -3.39
N ILE A 72 -5.62 27.03 -3.16
CA ILE A 72 -4.58 26.61 -4.10
C ILE A 72 -3.54 25.83 -3.32
N VAL A 73 -3.14 24.67 -3.84
CA VAL A 73 -2.04 23.88 -3.28
C VAL A 73 -0.92 23.78 -4.31
N VAL A 74 0.28 24.19 -3.90
CA VAL A 74 1.51 24.07 -4.68
C VAL A 74 2.37 22.96 -4.07
N ILE A 75 2.72 21.96 -4.86
CA ILE A 75 3.67 20.91 -4.46
C ILE A 75 4.97 21.17 -5.20
N GLY A 76 5.99 21.59 -4.46
CA GLY A 76 7.31 21.89 -4.99
C GLY A 76 8.28 20.73 -4.74
N PHE A 77 9.02 20.33 -5.78
CA PHE A 77 10.09 19.35 -5.67
C PHE A 77 11.43 20.02 -5.92
N HIS A 78 12.42 19.73 -5.07
CA HIS A 78 13.79 20.21 -5.27
C HIS A 78 14.51 19.39 -6.33
N GLY A 79 15.64 19.91 -6.83
CA GLY A 79 16.49 19.22 -7.81
C GLY A 79 17.47 18.22 -7.17
N ILE A 80 18.25 17.54 -8.01
CA ILE A 80 19.37 16.70 -7.58
C ILE A 80 20.33 17.54 -6.72
N ALA A 81 20.86 16.93 -5.66
CA ALA A 81 21.74 17.54 -4.65
C ALA A 81 21.13 18.72 -3.86
N GLY A 82 19.81 18.93 -3.98
CA GLY A 82 19.06 19.88 -3.15
C GLY A 82 18.36 19.22 -1.96
N ALA A 83 17.58 20.03 -1.27
CA ALA A 83 16.70 19.61 -0.17
C ALA A 83 15.38 20.39 -0.19
N SER A 84 14.37 19.90 0.52
CA SER A 84 13.06 20.57 0.67
C SER A 84 13.17 22.03 1.17
N THR A 85 14.21 22.33 1.96
CA THR A 85 14.51 23.67 2.49
C THR A 85 14.89 24.69 1.42
N ASP A 86 15.30 24.26 0.23
CA ASP A 86 15.66 25.17 -0.87
C ASP A 86 14.42 25.94 -1.39
N LEU A 87 13.22 25.42 -1.12
CA LEU A 87 11.95 26.03 -1.49
C LEU A 87 11.45 27.05 -0.47
N ARG A 88 12.21 27.36 0.59
CA ARG A 88 11.79 28.27 1.65
C ARG A 88 11.38 29.65 1.15
N ASN A 89 12.21 30.27 0.31
CA ASN A 89 11.89 31.60 -0.21
C ASN A 89 10.60 31.59 -1.04
N LEU A 90 10.34 30.52 -1.81
CA LEU A 90 9.09 30.38 -2.56
C LEU A 90 7.90 30.19 -1.62
N GLY A 91 8.04 29.32 -0.62
CA GLY A 91 7.00 29.04 0.37
C GLY A 91 6.59 30.28 1.16
N GLU A 92 7.56 31.00 1.71
CA GLU A 92 7.35 32.25 2.46
C GLU A 92 6.72 33.33 1.56
N TYR A 93 7.25 33.52 0.34
CA TYR A 93 6.72 34.52 -0.60
C TYR A 93 5.26 34.24 -0.99
N LEU A 94 4.91 33.00 -1.31
CA LEU A 94 3.54 32.64 -1.66
C LEU A 94 2.60 32.73 -0.46
N LEU A 95 3.04 32.33 0.73
CA LEU A 95 2.25 32.47 1.95
C LEU A 95 1.94 33.95 2.27
N GLU A 96 2.92 34.84 2.06
CA GLU A 96 2.78 36.27 2.30
C GLU A 96 1.92 36.98 1.25
N HIS A 97 2.06 36.63 -0.02
CA HIS A 97 1.48 37.40 -1.13
C HIS A 97 0.31 36.72 -1.85
N LEU A 98 0.02 35.45 -1.54
CA LEU A 98 -1.12 34.72 -2.08
C LEU A 98 -1.88 34.03 -0.93
N PRO A 99 -2.78 34.76 -0.22
CA PRO A 99 -3.38 34.31 1.05
C PRO A 99 -4.16 32.99 1.03
N GLY A 100 -4.46 32.45 -0.15
CA GLY A 100 -5.12 31.16 -0.33
C GLY A 100 -4.18 30.02 -0.74
N ALA A 101 -2.88 30.25 -0.85
CA ALA A 101 -1.91 29.25 -1.28
C ALA A 101 -1.28 28.52 -0.10
N ALA A 102 -1.28 27.19 -0.15
CA ALA A 102 -0.41 26.35 0.65
C ALA A 102 0.71 25.78 -0.22
N VAL A 103 1.92 25.70 0.34
CA VAL A 103 3.09 25.11 -0.32
C VAL A 103 3.56 23.89 0.48
N TYR A 104 3.76 22.77 -0.20
CA TYR A 104 4.30 21.53 0.35
C TYR A 104 5.54 21.11 -0.43
N ALA A 105 6.63 20.77 0.27
CA ALA A 105 7.91 20.43 -0.33
C ALA A 105 8.54 19.21 0.36
N PRO A 106 8.48 18.00 -0.23
CA PRO A 106 9.13 16.81 0.33
C PRO A 106 10.62 16.79 0.02
N ASP A 107 11.41 16.20 0.92
CA ASP A 107 12.72 15.68 0.56
C ASP A 107 12.56 14.41 -0.29
N LEU A 108 13.39 14.27 -1.32
CA LEU A 108 13.34 13.15 -2.25
C LEU A 108 14.18 11.97 -1.75
N ARG A 109 13.75 10.74 -2.08
CA ARG A 109 14.52 9.52 -1.82
C ARG A 109 15.95 9.63 -2.35
N GLY A 110 16.90 9.30 -1.51
CA GLY A 110 18.33 9.38 -1.80
C GLY A 110 18.87 10.81 -1.86
N GLN A 111 18.10 11.84 -1.53
CA GLN A 111 18.52 13.24 -1.60
C GLN A 111 18.13 14.01 -0.33
N GLY A 112 18.60 15.25 -0.22
CA GLY A 112 18.27 16.14 0.90
C GLY A 112 18.43 15.47 2.27
N ASN A 113 17.34 15.48 3.03
CA ASN A 113 17.30 14.94 4.39
C ASN A 113 16.77 13.51 4.49
N ASP A 114 16.93 12.67 3.45
CA ASP A 114 16.53 11.26 3.51
C ASP A 114 17.03 10.59 4.81
N PRO A 115 16.15 10.04 5.67
CA PRO A 115 16.56 9.41 6.92
C PRO A 115 17.50 8.22 6.75
N ASP A 116 17.42 7.52 5.61
CA ASP A 116 18.38 6.47 5.26
C ASP A 116 19.64 7.12 4.68
N VAL A 117 20.60 7.36 5.56
CA VAL A 117 21.88 7.97 5.20
C VAL A 117 22.70 7.11 4.23
N SER A 118 22.45 5.79 4.15
CA SER A 118 23.26 4.88 3.35
C SER A 118 23.00 5.01 1.85
N ARG A 119 21.80 5.47 1.47
CA ARG A 119 21.40 5.72 0.07
C ARG A 119 21.49 7.19 -0.35
N ARG A 120 21.95 8.10 0.52
CA ARG A 120 22.09 9.51 0.12
C ARG A 120 23.11 9.64 -1.03
N GLY A 121 22.69 10.29 -2.11
CA GLY A 121 23.42 10.37 -3.38
C GLY A 121 23.02 9.28 -4.39
N ASP A 122 22.27 8.25 -3.98
CA ASP A 122 21.76 7.18 -4.84
C ASP A 122 20.23 7.24 -4.89
N ILE A 123 19.70 7.49 -6.08
CA ILE A 123 18.25 7.62 -6.30
C ILE A 123 17.57 6.26 -6.48
N GLY A 124 18.34 5.17 -6.50
CA GLY A 124 17.85 3.83 -6.83
C GLY A 124 17.31 3.79 -8.26
N HIS A 125 16.00 3.63 -8.41
CA HIS A 125 15.34 3.58 -9.70
C HIS A 125 14.40 4.80 -9.90
N PRO A 126 14.43 5.52 -11.04
CA PRO A 126 13.60 6.72 -11.25
C PRO A 126 12.09 6.54 -11.01
N ARG A 127 11.58 5.32 -11.22
CA ARG A 127 10.20 4.93 -10.89
C ARG A 127 9.86 5.15 -9.41
N GLU A 128 10.80 4.95 -8.50
CA GLU A 128 10.60 5.11 -7.06
C GLU A 128 10.31 6.58 -6.72
N TRP A 129 11.07 7.51 -7.30
CA TRP A 129 10.77 8.95 -7.20
C TRP A 129 9.37 9.30 -7.70
N PHE A 130 8.93 8.76 -8.83
CA PHE A 130 7.57 8.98 -9.31
C PHE A 130 6.53 8.41 -8.34
N ASN A 131 6.76 7.21 -7.81
CA ASN A 131 5.86 6.60 -6.84
C ASN A 131 5.79 7.42 -5.53
N ASP A 132 6.91 7.95 -5.06
CA ASP A 132 6.99 8.84 -3.90
C ASP A 132 6.23 10.14 -4.16
N ALA A 133 6.49 10.78 -5.30
CA ALA A 133 5.83 12.03 -5.70
C ALA A 133 4.31 11.85 -5.84
N TYR A 134 3.84 10.75 -6.45
CA TYR A 134 2.41 10.46 -6.56
C TYR A 134 1.78 10.17 -5.19
N THR A 135 2.50 9.45 -4.33
CA THR A 135 2.01 9.16 -2.98
C THR A 135 1.87 10.43 -2.16
N PHE A 136 2.91 11.26 -2.14
CA PHE A 136 2.89 12.55 -1.47
C PHE A 136 1.77 13.45 -2.00
N THR A 137 1.65 13.55 -3.32
CA THR A 137 0.59 14.36 -3.97
C THR A 137 -0.80 13.89 -3.58
N ARG A 138 -1.06 12.59 -3.56
CA ARG A 138 -2.35 12.03 -3.12
C ARG A 138 -2.65 12.33 -1.67
N LEU A 139 -1.64 12.23 -0.80
CA LEU A 139 -1.79 12.52 0.62
C LEU A 139 -2.09 13.99 0.88
N VAL A 140 -1.37 14.90 0.22
CA VAL A 140 -1.61 16.35 0.31
C VAL A 140 -3.01 16.68 -0.23
N ARG A 141 -3.41 16.09 -1.36
CA ARG A 141 -4.77 16.27 -1.89
C ARG A 141 -5.86 15.76 -0.95
N ALA A 142 -5.63 14.63 -0.27
CA ALA A 142 -6.59 14.11 0.69
C ALA A 142 -6.74 15.03 1.91
N ARG A 143 -5.67 15.72 2.33
CA ARG A 143 -5.71 16.74 3.38
C ARG A 143 -6.52 17.97 2.97
N HIS A 144 -6.46 18.36 1.70
CA HIS A 144 -7.15 19.53 1.14
C HIS A 144 -8.15 19.14 0.04
N ALA A 145 -9.13 18.30 0.37
CA ALA A 145 -10.08 17.78 -0.62
C ALA A 145 -10.96 18.86 -1.30
N GLY A 146 -10.99 20.09 -0.76
CA GLY A 146 -11.73 21.24 -1.29
C GLY A 146 -10.90 22.26 -2.08
N ALA A 147 -9.59 22.05 -2.21
CA ALA A 147 -8.68 22.90 -2.97
C ALA A 147 -8.39 22.33 -4.38
#